data_AF-A0A0H5Q2E4-F1
#
_entry.id   AF-A0A0H5Q2E4-F1
#
_cell.length_a   1.000
_cell.length_b   1.000
_cell.length_c   1.000
_cell.angle_alpha   90.00
_cell.angle_beta   90.00
_cell.angle_gamma   90.00
#
_symmetry.space_group_name_H-M   'P 1'
#
loop_
_entity.id
_entity.type
_entity.pdbx_description
1 polymer ?
#
loop_
_entity_poly.entity_id
_entity_poly.type
_entity_poly.pdbx_seq_one_letter_code
_entity_poly.pdbx_strand_id
1 'polypeptide(L)'
;MAAVPPDLVKVQISFDLIDGSTPTDTAVTGFYVLRHHRSGNPTDWPFDTTALANLVRTLWIAEISPTLFSSNVRGQVVKAYHLDTNGHALDEGVAPFDPTDFPWQGSAPQSMPWETSIVLSTYGFGAGQFVQDRARKRGRMYLPPGGTNQVAGAGLLSGPSQSQLVSDFSNFLNGVQGAEINGGSAGVDDYWSLVIFSRTGGYTTQMERFDIGNVFDVQRRRRNRQVEARVGDNIDHT
;
A
#
# COMPACT_ATOMS: atom_id res chain seq x y z
N MET A 1 -24.46 5.61 6.61
CA MET A 1 -23.01 5.75 6.37
C MET A 1 -22.80 7.09 5.70
N ALA A 2 -21.68 7.76 5.96
CA ALA A 2 -21.39 9.02 5.29
C ALA A 2 -20.97 8.74 3.83
N ALA A 3 -21.20 9.71 2.94
CA ALA A 3 -20.88 9.58 1.53
C ALA A 3 -19.37 9.47 1.30
N VAL A 4 -18.97 8.65 0.32
CA VAL A 4 -17.59 8.58 -0.17
C VAL A 4 -17.31 9.81 -1.06
N PRO A 5 -16.15 10.47 -0.93
CA PRO A 5 -15.76 11.55 -1.83
C PRO A 5 -15.71 11.08 -3.29
N PRO A 6 -16.21 11.88 -4.26
CA PRO A 6 -16.34 11.46 -5.66
C PRO A 6 -15.01 11.22 -6.36
N ASP A 7 -13.91 11.86 -5.91
CA ASP A 7 -12.59 11.74 -6.54
C ASP A 7 -11.70 10.67 -5.87
N LEU A 8 -12.29 9.78 -5.06
CA LEU A 8 -11.57 8.78 -4.29
C LEU A 8 -11.33 7.53 -5.14
N VAL A 9 -10.07 7.07 -5.15
CA VAL A 9 -9.67 5.82 -5.79
C VAL A 9 -9.10 4.86 -4.74
N LYS A 10 -9.58 3.63 -4.73
CA LYS A 10 -9.01 2.54 -3.93
C LYS A 10 -8.02 1.75 -4.78
N VAL A 11 -6.78 1.66 -4.33
CA VAL A 11 -5.76 0.81 -4.94
C VAL A 11 -5.68 -0.51 -4.20
N GLN A 12 -5.67 -1.62 -4.93
CA GLN A 12 -5.43 -2.97 -4.41
C GLN A 12 -4.28 -3.62 -5.16
N ILE A 13 -3.41 -4.30 -4.43
CA ILE A 13 -2.31 -5.09 -4.96
C ILE A 13 -2.52 -6.52 -4.46
N SER A 14 -2.69 -7.44 -5.39
CA SER A 14 -2.92 -8.86 -5.11
C SER A 14 -1.66 -9.67 -5.42
N PHE A 15 -1.44 -10.69 -4.61
CA PHE A 15 -0.35 -11.63 -4.74
C PHE A 15 -0.88 -13.06 -4.67
N ASP A 16 -0.41 -13.90 -5.58
CA ASP A 16 -0.57 -15.35 -5.46
C ASP A 16 0.33 -15.85 -4.33
N LEU A 17 -0.23 -16.66 -3.43
CA LEU A 17 0.51 -17.47 -2.48
C LEU A 17 0.62 -18.89 -3.05
N ILE A 18 1.84 -19.33 -3.32
CA ILE A 18 2.14 -20.49 -4.15
C ILE A 18 2.70 -21.62 -3.27
N ASP A 19 2.16 -22.82 -3.42
CA ASP A 19 2.81 -24.05 -2.97
C ASP A 19 3.33 -24.83 -4.18
N GLY A 20 4.65 -24.98 -4.28
CA GLY A 20 5.32 -25.48 -5.48
C GLY A 20 5.09 -24.57 -6.70
N SER A 21 4.27 -25.02 -7.65
CA SER A 21 3.94 -24.29 -8.88
C SER A 21 2.48 -23.80 -8.94
N THR A 22 1.66 -24.12 -7.93
CA THR A 22 0.21 -23.86 -7.97
C THR A 22 -0.17 -22.75 -7.00
N PRO A 23 -0.87 -21.69 -7.45
CA PRO A 23 -1.49 -20.74 -6.54
C PRO A 23 -2.55 -21.43 -5.68
N THR A 24 -2.44 -21.28 -4.37
CA THR A 24 -3.32 -21.92 -3.40
C THR A 24 -4.12 -20.92 -2.58
N ASP A 25 -3.64 -19.68 -2.47
CA ASP A 25 -4.32 -18.59 -1.77
C ASP A 25 -3.91 -17.23 -2.34
N THR A 26 -4.55 -16.15 -1.89
CA THR A 26 -4.29 -14.77 -2.35
C THR A 26 -4.11 -13.83 -1.17
N ALA A 27 -2.98 -13.13 -1.14
CA ALA A 27 -2.78 -11.99 -0.26
C ALA A 27 -3.18 -10.70 -0.98
N VAL A 28 -3.90 -9.80 -0.30
CA VAL A 28 -4.31 -8.50 -0.86
C VAL A 28 -3.94 -7.39 0.10
N THR A 29 -3.21 -6.40 -0.39
CA THR A 29 -2.94 -5.13 0.30
C THR A 29 -3.51 -3.96 -0.51
N GLY A 30 -3.56 -2.77 0.08
CA GLY A 30 -4.10 -1.62 -0.63
C GLY A 30 -4.15 -0.35 0.21
N PHE A 31 -4.37 0.76 -0.48
CA PHE A 31 -4.46 2.09 0.09
C PHE A 31 -5.45 2.94 -0.73
N TYR A 32 -5.67 4.17 -0.29
CA TYR A 32 -6.54 5.11 -0.98
C TYR A 32 -5.73 6.29 -1.50
N VAL A 33 -6.11 6.78 -2.68
CA VAL A 33 -5.64 8.04 -3.22
C VAL A 33 -6.82 8.94 -3.56
N LEU A 34 -6.60 10.25 -3.55
CA LEU A 34 -7.53 11.25 -4.03
C LEU A 34 -6.96 11.87 -5.31
N ARG A 35 -7.81 12.03 -6.33
CA ARG A 35 -7.48 12.80 -7.52
C ARG A 35 -7.59 14.29 -7.22
N HIS A 36 -6.57 15.06 -7.57
CA HIS A 36 -6.63 16.51 -7.58
C HIS A 36 -6.76 17.01 -9.01
N HIS A 37 -7.94 17.51 -9.33
CA HIS A 37 -8.26 18.02 -10.65
C HIS A 37 -7.91 19.50 -10.80
N ARG A 38 -7.21 19.85 -11.88
CA ARG A 38 -6.99 21.23 -12.31
C ARG A 38 -7.99 21.61 -13.38
N SER A 39 -8.61 22.77 -13.17
CA SER A 39 -9.62 23.29 -14.09
C SER A 39 -9.07 23.43 -15.51
N GLY A 40 -9.81 22.90 -16.49
CA GLY A 40 -9.42 22.93 -17.90
C GLY A 40 -8.85 21.62 -18.41
N ASN A 41 -8.43 20.72 -17.54
CA ASN A 41 -8.06 19.36 -17.94
C ASN A 41 -9.32 18.54 -18.23
N PRO A 42 -9.35 17.67 -19.25
CA PRO A 42 -10.42 16.69 -19.38
C PRO A 42 -10.26 15.59 -18.31
N THR A 43 -11.37 15.12 -17.75
CA THR A 43 -11.38 13.93 -16.88
C THR A 43 -11.74 12.71 -17.71
N ASP A 44 -10.89 11.69 -17.69
CA ASP A 44 -11.14 10.38 -18.29
C ASP A 44 -10.84 9.30 -17.24
N TRP A 45 -11.85 8.94 -16.45
CA TRP A 45 -11.69 7.99 -15.34
C TRP A 45 -11.20 6.60 -15.77
N PRO A 46 -11.69 5.99 -16.86
CA PRO A 46 -11.12 4.76 -17.38
C PRO A 46 -9.62 4.85 -17.68
N PHE A 47 -9.17 5.95 -18.31
CA PHE A 47 -7.75 6.20 -18.55
C PHE A 47 -6.99 6.42 -17.23
N ASP A 48 -7.44 7.35 -16.38
CA ASP A 48 -6.77 7.76 -15.14
C ASP A 48 -6.58 6.58 -14.17
N THR A 49 -7.60 5.75 -13.99
CA THR A 49 -7.51 4.55 -13.15
C THR A 49 -6.55 3.51 -13.72
N THR A 50 -6.53 3.32 -15.04
CA THR A 50 -5.57 2.43 -15.70
C THR A 50 -4.14 2.95 -15.59
N ALA A 51 -3.94 4.26 -15.75
CA ALA A 51 -2.64 4.92 -15.59
C ALA A 51 -2.14 4.76 -14.14
N LEU A 52 -3.00 4.98 -13.14
CA LEU A 52 -2.66 4.78 -11.73
C LEU A 52 -2.30 3.32 -11.42
N ALA A 53 -3.05 2.34 -11.93
CA ALA A 53 -2.73 0.92 -11.72
C ALA A 53 -1.34 0.57 -12.29
N ASN A 54 -1.02 1.08 -13.49
CA ASN A 54 0.29 0.89 -14.12
C ASN A 54 1.41 1.59 -13.35
N LEU A 55 1.19 2.82 -12.88
CA LEU A 55 2.14 3.55 -12.05
C LEU A 55 2.45 2.77 -10.78
N VAL A 56 1.43 2.34 -10.05
CA VAL A 56 1.60 1.60 -8.79
C VAL A 56 2.32 0.28 -9.03
N ARG A 57 1.99 -0.47 -10.10
CA ARG A 57 2.73 -1.69 -10.46
C ARG A 57 4.21 -1.39 -10.72
N THR A 58 4.49 -0.34 -11.51
CA THR A 58 5.85 0.04 -11.88
C THR A 58 6.66 0.44 -10.65
N LEU A 59 6.10 1.29 -9.78
CA LEU A 59 6.72 1.67 -8.51
C LEU A 59 6.91 0.48 -7.57
N TRP A 60 5.96 -0.46 -7.53
CA TRP A 60 6.11 -1.67 -6.72
C TRP A 60 7.32 -2.50 -7.19
N ILE A 61 7.47 -2.68 -8.50
CA ILE A 61 8.61 -3.41 -9.09
C ILE A 61 9.92 -2.69 -8.82
N ALA A 62 9.94 -1.37 -8.96
CA ALA A 62 11.16 -0.57 -8.82
C ALA A 62 11.62 -0.44 -7.36
N GLU A 63 10.69 -0.22 -6.43
CA GLU A 63 11.00 0.23 -5.07
C GLU A 63 10.83 -0.84 -3.99
N ILE A 64 10.01 -1.89 -4.23
CA ILE A 64 9.77 -2.93 -3.22
C ILE A 64 10.70 -4.12 -3.45
N SER A 65 11.68 -4.27 -2.56
CA SER A 65 12.68 -5.32 -2.66
C SER A 65 12.06 -6.72 -2.56
N PRO A 66 12.29 -7.61 -3.54
CA PRO A 66 11.78 -8.98 -3.48
C PRO A 66 12.46 -9.80 -2.37
N THR A 67 13.63 -9.38 -1.90
CA THR A 67 14.44 -10.14 -0.91
C THR A 67 13.78 -10.29 0.47
N LEU A 68 12.80 -9.43 0.77
CA LEU A 68 12.06 -9.42 2.03
C LEU A 68 10.88 -10.39 2.02
N PHE A 69 10.44 -10.80 0.83
CA PHE A 69 9.26 -11.63 0.63
C PHE A 69 9.67 -13.03 0.18
N SER A 70 8.87 -14.02 0.57
CA SER A 70 9.07 -15.41 0.17
C SER A 70 9.01 -15.58 -1.35
N SER A 71 9.82 -16.50 -1.89
CA SER A 71 9.68 -16.96 -3.28
C SER A 71 8.30 -17.54 -3.59
N ASN A 72 7.52 -17.87 -2.58
CA ASN A 72 6.14 -18.34 -2.73
C ASN A 72 5.12 -17.19 -2.83
N VAL A 73 5.55 -15.93 -2.77
CA VAL A 73 4.70 -14.76 -2.96
C VAL A 73 5.01 -14.18 -4.34
N ARG A 74 4.04 -14.23 -5.25
CA ARG A 74 4.16 -13.71 -6.61
C ARG A 74 3.14 -12.61 -6.85
N GLY A 75 3.57 -11.50 -7.44
CA GLY A 75 2.66 -10.45 -7.88
C GLY A 75 1.62 -11.02 -8.84
N GLN A 76 0.34 -10.71 -8.61
CA GLN A 76 -0.76 -11.14 -9.47
C GLN A 76 -1.25 -9.95 -10.29
N VAL A 77 -1.78 -8.92 -9.63
CA VAL A 77 -2.36 -7.76 -10.29
C VAL A 77 -2.43 -6.55 -9.36
N VAL A 78 -2.28 -5.36 -9.94
CA VAL A 78 -2.67 -4.09 -9.33
C VAL A 78 -4.00 -3.64 -9.92
N LYS A 79 -4.93 -3.24 -9.07
CA LYS A 79 -6.23 -2.71 -9.47
C LYS A 79 -6.50 -1.36 -8.81
N ALA A 80 -7.03 -0.42 -9.58
CA ALA A 80 -7.43 0.91 -9.11
C ALA A 80 -8.92 1.10 -9.37
N TYR A 81 -9.68 1.37 -8.31
CA TYR A 81 -11.14 1.50 -8.35
C TYR A 81 -11.57 2.91 -8.03
N HIS A 82 -12.09 3.64 -9.02
CA HIS A 82 -12.81 4.90 -8.77
C HIS A 82 -14.16 4.58 -8.13
N LEU A 83 -14.45 5.20 -6.98
CA LEU A 83 -15.60 4.83 -6.16
C LEU A 83 -16.78 5.80 -6.28
N ASP A 84 -18.00 5.25 -6.34
CA ASP A 84 -19.22 6.02 -6.17
C ASP A 84 -19.39 6.49 -4.71
N THR A 85 -20.40 7.33 -4.47
CA THR A 85 -20.73 7.86 -3.14
C THR A 85 -21.11 6.79 -2.11
N ASN A 86 -21.43 5.57 -2.54
CA ASN A 86 -21.76 4.42 -1.69
C ASN A 86 -20.56 3.47 -1.47
N GLY A 87 -19.45 3.68 -2.18
CA GLY A 87 -18.24 2.87 -2.14
C GLY A 87 -18.22 1.70 -3.13
N HIS A 88 -19.08 1.70 -4.14
CA HIS A 88 -19.01 0.75 -5.26
C HIS A 88 -18.03 1.25 -6.32
N ALA A 89 -17.38 0.34 -7.04
CA ALA A 89 -16.53 0.72 -8.16
C ALA A 89 -17.39 1.22 -9.33
N LEU A 90 -17.07 2.42 -9.84
CA LEU A 90 -17.60 2.96 -11.09
C LEU A 90 -16.72 2.57 -12.27
N ASP A 91 -15.41 2.74 -12.09
CA ASP A 91 -14.38 2.42 -13.06
C ASP A 91 -13.29 1.55 -12.43
N GLU A 92 -12.65 0.71 -13.24
CA GLU A 92 -11.59 -0.20 -12.83
C GLU A 92 -10.41 -0.12 -13.81
N GLY A 93 -9.26 0.31 -13.29
CA GLY A 93 -7.98 0.15 -13.95
C GLY A 93 -7.30 -1.13 -13.49
N VAL A 94 -6.67 -1.87 -14.42
CA VAL A 94 -6.03 -3.16 -14.15
C VAL A 94 -4.63 -3.18 -14.75
N ALA A 95 -3.63 -3.52 -13.93
CA ALA A 95 -2.24 -3.70 -14.35
C ALA A 95 -1.71 -5.05 -13.80
N PRO A 96 -1.71 -6.12 -14.61
CA PRO A 96 -1.20 -7.43 -14.18
C PRO A 96 0.33 -7.40 -14.03
N PHE A 97 0.85 -8.22 -13.12
CA PHE A 97 2.28 -8.55 -13.11
C PHE A 97 2.51 -9.64 -14.16
N ASP A 98 3.11 -9.25 -15.29
CA ASP A 98 3.42 -10.19 -16.38
C ASP A 98 4.76 -10.86 -16.08
N PRO A 99 4.88 -12.20 -16.08
CA PRO A 99 6.14 -12.90 -15.87
C PRO A 99 7.27 -12.54 -16.86
N THR A 100 6.92 -12.01 -18.03
CA THR A 100 7.85 -11.65 -19.11
C THR A 100 8.27 -10.19 -19.01
N ASP A 101 7.31 -9.29 -18.92
CA ASP A 101 7.55 -7.85 -19.07
C ASP A 101 7.58 -7.10 -17.72
N PHE A 102 6.85 -7.60 -16.72
CA PHE A 102 6.70 -6.95 -15.42
C PHE A 102 6.73 -7.96 -14.26
N PRO A 103 7.77 -8.82 -14.16
CA PRO A 103 7.79 -9.86 -13.15
C PRO A 103 8.02 -9.25 -11.77
N TRP A 104 7.21 -9.68 -10.80
CA TRP A 104 7.53 -9.48 -9.39
C TRP A 104 7.23 -10.76 -8.62
N GLN A 105 8.25 -11.27 -7.95
CA GLN A 105 8.16 -12.43 -7.07
C GLN A 105 9.17 -12.22 -5.96
N GLY A 106 8.80 -12.58 -4.73
CA GLY A 106 9.75 -12.60 -3.63
C GLY A 106 10.93 -13.52 -3.94
N SER A 107 12.03 -13.35 -3.23
CA SER A 107 13.25 -14.15 -3.43
C SER A 107 13.80 -14.74 -2.14
N ALA A 108 13.14 -14.54 -1.00
CA ALA A 108 13.50 -15.21 0.23
C ALA A 108 13.19 -16.72 0.13
N PRO A 109 14.11 -17.60 0.58
CA PRO A 109 14.06 -19.03 0.27
C PRO A 109 12.94 -19.81 0.94
N GLN A 110 12.35 -19.27 2.01
CA GLN A 110 11.31 -19.92 2.79
C GLN A 110 10.26 -18.92 3.22
N SER A 111 9.00 -19.33 3.17
CA SER A 111 7.87 -18.51 3.60
C SER A 111 7.67 -18.57 5.09
N MET A 112 7.38 -17.41 5.69
CA MET A 112 6.60 -17.39 6.92
C MET A 112 5.20 -17.99 6.66
N PRO A 113 4.50 -18.52 7.69
CA PRO A 113 3.14 -19.00 7.54
C PRO A 113 2.24 -17.92 6.93
N TRP A 114 1.32 -18.31 6.05
CA TRP A 114 0.50 -17.36 5.29
C TRP A 114 -0.49 -16.58 6.15
N GLU A 115 -0.73 -17.03 7.38
CA GLU A 115 -1.52 -16.34 8.39
C GLU A 115 -0.73 -15.22 9.11
N THR A 116 0.50 -14.93 8.68
CA THR A 116 1.34 -13.85 9.21
C THR A 116 1.43 -12.68 8.23
N SER A 117 1.43 -11.46 8.77
CA SER A 117 1.59 -10.25 7.96
C SER A 117 2.47 -9.23 8.68
N ILE A 118 3.30 -8.53 7.91
CA ILE A 118 3.95 -7.30 8.37
C ILE A 118 2.94 -6.15 8.15
N VAL A 119 2.74 -5.33 9.17
CA VAL A 119 1.75 -4.25 9.10
C VAL A 119 2.45 -2.91 8.95
N LEU A 120 2.16 -2.23 7.84
CA LEU A 120 2.47 -0.83 7.67
C LEU A 120 1.28 -0.02 8.17
N SER A 121 1.48 0.74 9.24
CA SER A 121 0.48 1.63 9.82
C SER A 121 0.63 3.03 9.22
N THR A 122 -0.44 3.60 8.68
CA THR A 122 -0.44 4.95 8.08
C THR A 122 -1.14 5.94 8.99
N TYR A 123 -0.71 7.21 8.95
CA TYR A 123 -1.23 8.28 9.80
C TYR A 123 -1.43 9.56 8.98
N GLY A 124 -2.56 10.22 9.18
CA GLY A 124 -2.85 11.54 8.63
C GLY A 124 -2.62 12.64 9.67
N PHE A 125 -1.52 12.49 10.42
CA PHE A 125 -1.06 13.44 11.44
C PHE A 125 0.37 13.11 11.88
N GLY A 126 1.11 14.17 12.22
CA GLY A 126 2.47 14.11 12.75
C GLY A 126 2.58 13.42 14.11
N ALA A 127 3.77 12.90 14.40
CA ALA A 127 4.06 12.27 15.69
C ALA A 127 3.92 13.27 16.85
N GLY A 128 3.30 12.82 17.95
CA GLY A 128 3.13 13.63 19.17
C GLY A 128 1.99 14.68 19.13
N GLN A 129 1.39 14.95 17.97
CA GLN A 129 0.36 15.99 17.85
C GLN A 129 -1.01 15.55 18.38
N PHE A 130 -1.66 16.38 19.21
CA PHE A 130 -3.05 16.16 19.58
C PHE A 130 -3.94 16.33 18.35
N VAL A 131 -4.77 15.32 18.08
CA VAL A 131 -5.68 15.32 16.94
C VAL A 131 -7.01 14.76 17.38
N GLN A 132 -8.09 15.48 17.08
CA GLN A 132 -9.43 14.96 17.32
C GLN A 132 -9.70 13.78 16.39
N ASP A 133 -10.40 12.76 16.91
CA ASP A 133 -10.76 11.54 16.17
C ASP A 133 -9.57 10.80 15.53
N ARG A 134 -8.42 10.70 16.21
CA ARG A 134 -7.21 10.00 15.71
C ARG A 134 -7.50 8.65 15.05
N ALA A 135 -8.44 7.87 15.59
CA ALA A 135 -8.79 6.55 15.05
C ALA A 135 -9.30 6.60 13.60
N ARG A 136 -9.91 7.72 13.18
CA ARG A 136 -10.43 7.93 11.83
C ARG A 136 -9.37 8.40 10.82
N LYS A 137 -8.21 8.80 11.32
CA LYS A 137 -7.06 9.33 10.55
C LYS A 137 -5.87 8.37 10.58
N ARG A 138 -6.15 7.07 10.76
CA ARG A 138 -5.16 5.99 10.75
C ARG A 138 -5.61 4.89 9.80
N GLY A 139 -4.67 4.38 9.02
CA GLY A 139 -4.86 3.23 8.15
C GLY A 139 -3.87 2.13 8.46
N ARG A 140 -4.06 0.99 7.79
CA ARG A 140 -3.15 -0.16 7.84
C ARG A 140 -3.10 -0.84 6.48
N MET A 141 -1.89 -1.17 6.05
CA MET A 141 -1.61 -2.05 4.94
C MET A 141 -1.05 -3.35 5.50
N TYR A 142 -1.66 -4.47 5.10
CA TYR A 142 -1.25 -5.82 5.50
C TYR A 142 -0.41 -6.38 4.37
N LEU A 143 0.90 -6.47 4.58
CA LEU A 143 1.82 -6.96 3.56
C LEU A 143 1.74 -8.48 3.44
N PRO A 144 2.06 -9.05 2.26
CA PRO A 144 2.11 -10.49 2.10
C PRO A 144 3.19 -11.11 3.01
N PRO A 145 3.13 -12.44 3.24
CA PRO A 145 4.07 -13.13 4.10
C PRO A 145 5.54 -12.88 3.72
N GLY A 146 6.33 -12.48 4.70
CA GLY A 146 7.76 -12.29 4.53
C GLY A 146 8.54 -13.61 4.44
N GLY A 147 9.84 -13.50 4.17
CA GLY A 147 10.76 -14.62 4.31
C GLY A 147 11.06 -15.00 5.76
N THR A 148 11.31 -16.27 6.06
CA THR A 148 11.72 -16.71 7.42
C THR A 148 13.05 -16.10 7.86
N ASN A 149 13.93 -15.79 6.91
CA ASN A 149 15.20 -15.10 7.13
C ASN A 149 15.06 -13.64 7.59
N GLN A 150 13.84 -13.07 7.51
CA GLN A 150 13.54 -11.73 8.03
C GLN A 150 13.24 -11.74 9.54
N VAL A 151 13.13 -12.93 10.15
CA VAL A 151 12.83 -13.10 11.56
C VAL A 151 14.12 -13.12 12.38
N ALA A 152 14.15 -12.30 13.41
CA ALA A 152 15.20 -12.24 14.43
C ALA A 152 14.73 -12.87 15.75
N GLY A 153 15.55 -12.70 16.80
CA GLY A 153 15.28 -13.21 18.15
C GLY A 153 13.86 -12.91 18.64
N ALA A 154 13.30 -13.87 19.37
CA ALA A 154 11.91 -13.87 19.87
C ALA A 154 10.82 -13.85 18.78
N GLY A 155 11.13 -14.13 17.51
CA GLY A 155 10.11 -14.20 16.46
C GLY A 155 9.65 -12.83 15.95
N LEU A 156 10.51 -11.82 16.08
CA LEU A 156 10.26 -10.45 15.63
C LEU A 156 10.90 -10.22 14.26
N LEU A 157 10.41 -9.24 13.51
CA LEU A 157 11.08 -8.75 12.32
C LEU A 157 12.46 -8.19 12.70
N SER A 158 13.49 -8.54 11.93
CA SER A 158 14.85 -8.05 12.18
C SER A 158 14.95 -6.54 11.96
N GLY A 159 15.81 -5.86 12.72
CA GLY A 159 16.07 -4.42 12.54
C GLY A 159 16.51 -4.04 11.12
N PRO A 160 17.44 -4.78 10.48
CA PRO A 160 17.78 -4.57 9.07
C PRO A 160 16.59 -4.71 8.12
N SER A 161 15.77 -5.76 8.27
CA SER A 161 14.57 -5.97 7.44
C SER A 161 13.54 -4.85 7.63
N GLN A 162 13.34 -4.40 8.87
CA GLN A 162 12.46 -3.29 9.19
C GLN A 162 12.95 -1.98 8.54
N SER A 163 14.25 -1.72 8.58
CA SER A 163 14.85 -0.52 7.97
C SER A 163 14.75 -0.55 6.44
N GLN A 164 15.00 -1.71 5.83
CA GLN A 164 14.83 -1.89 4.38
C GLN A 164 13.37 -1.66 3.97
N LEU A 165 12.40 -2.25 4.70
CA LEU A 165 10.99 -2.02 4.42
C LEU A 165 10.60 -0.54 4.55
N VAL A 166 11.16 0.18 5.53
CA VAL A 166 10.90 1.62 5.66
C VAL A 166 11.44 2.37 4.44
N SER A 167 12.66 2.05 3.98
CA SER A 167 13.23 2.66 2.77
C SER A 167 12.39 2.35 1.52
N ASP A 168 12.07 1.08 1.29
CA ASP A 168 11.30 0.61 0.15
C ASP A 168 9.92 1.29 0.10
N PHE A 169 9.21 1.33 1.24
CA PHE A 169 7.90 1.97 1.30
C PHE A 169 7.95 3.49 1.28
N SER A 170 9.03 4.11 1.75
CA SER A 170 9.23 5.56 1.61
C SER A 170 9.30 5.92 0.13
N ASN A 171 10.17 5.26 -0.64
CA ASN A 171 10.28 5.49 -2.08
C ASN A 171 8.98 5.15 -2.83
N PHE A 172 8.36 4.01 -2.51
CA PHE A 172 7.11 3.59 -3.16
C PHE A 172 5.96 4.57 -2.91
N LEU A 173 5.72 4.95 -1.65
CA LEU A 173 4.62 5.85 -1.31
C LEU A 173 4.90 7.28 -1.79
N ASN A 174 6.12 7.78 -1.68
CA ASN A 174 6.49 9.09 -2.20
C ASN A 174 6.49 9.15 -3.73
N GLY A 175 6.73 8.03 -4.42
CA GLY A 175 6.56 7.93 -5.87
C GLY A 175 5.10 8.00 -6.33
N VAL A 176 4.14 7.58 -5.50
CA VAL A 176 2.71 7.73 -5.77
C VAL A 176 2.22 9.12 -5.39
N GLN A 177 2.72 9.66 -4.28
CA GLN A 177 2.34 10.96 -3.76
C GLN A 177 2.78 12.08 -4.70
N GLY A 178 1.82 12.87 -5.18
CA GLY A 178 2.08 13.97 -6.11
C GLY A 178 2.32 13.52 -7.55
N ALA A 179 2.17 12.22 -7.86
CA ALA A 179 2.36 11.72 -9.22
C ALA A 179 1.32 12.32 -10.18
N GLU A 180 1.80 12.91 -11.27
CA GLU A 180 0.95 13.52 -12.31
C GLU A 180 0.33 12.46 -13.21
N ILE A 181 -0.94 12.65 -13.60
CA ILE A 181 -1.76 11.63 -14.27
C ILE A 181 -1.41 11.50 -15.77
N ASN A 182 -0.86 12.56 -16.39
CA ASN A 182 -0.58 12.61 -17.83
C ASN A 182 0.90 12.92 -18.18
N GLY A 183 1.79 12.93 -17.19
CA GLY A 183 3.22 13.19 -17.41
C GLY A 183 3.53 14.54 -18.06
N GLY A 184 2.64 15.53 -17.90
CA GLY A 184 2.81 16.87 -18.43
C GLY A 184 3.82 17.68 -17.63
N SER A 185 3.68 19.00 -17.70
CA SER A 185 4.63 19.90 -17.05
C SER A 185 4.29 20.05 -15.58
N ALA A 186 5.29 19.85 -14.72
CA ALA A 186 5.20 20.03 -13.27
C ALA A 186 4.38 21.28 -12.92
N GLY A 187 3.26 21.09 -12.22
CA GLY A 187 2.43 22.22 -11.77
C GLY A 187 1.29 22.64 -12.70
N VAL A 188 1.05 21.92 -13.79
CA VAL A 188 -0.10 22.15 -14.69
C VAL A 188 -1.07 20.96 -14.74
N ASP A 189 -0.63 19.76 -14.38
CA ASP A 189 -1.42 18.53 -14.53
C ASP A 189 -2.21 18.10 -13.28
N ASP A 190 -3.20 17.24 -13.50
CA ASP A 190 -3.88 16.54 -12.41
C ASP A 190 -2.91 15.58 -11.73
N TYR A 191 -3.07 15.35 -10.42
CA TYR A 191 -2.16 14.50 -9.65
C TYR A 191 -2.87 13.67 -8.58
N TRP A 192 -2.17 12.64 -8.09
CA TRP A 192 -2.64 11.77 -7.02
C TRP A 192 -2.09 12.19 -5.66
N SER A 193 -2.93 12.16 -4.62
CA SER A 193 -2.50 12.30 -3.23
C SER A 193 -2.86 11.07 -2.40
N LEU A 194 -1.91 10.60 -1.58
CA LEU A 194 -2.15 9.51 -0.64
C LEU A 194 -3.04 9.99 0.50
N VAL A 195 -4.13 9.28 0.74
CA VAL A 195 -5.11 9.65 1.76
C VAL A 195 -5.50 8.47 2.64
N ILE A 196 -5.96 8.81 3.84
CA ILE A 196 -6.68 7.91 4.74
C ILE A 196 -8.16 8.24 4.64
N PHE A 197 -8.94 7.29 4.16
CA PHE A 197 -10.39 7.44 4.06
C PHE A 197 -11.11 6.90 5.31
N SER A 198 -11.89 7.76 5.97
CA SER A 198 -12.78 7.35 7.05
C SER A 198 -14.19 7.08 6.52
N ARG A 199 -14.56 5.80 6.35
CA ARG A 199 -15.93 5.43 5.93
C ARG A 199 -17.02 5.93 6.87
N THR A 200 -16.74 5.94 8.18
CA THR A 200 -17.68 6.47 9.18
C THR A 200 -17.79 8.00 9.11
N GLY A 201 -16.66 8.69 8.87
CA GLY A 201 -16.62 10.14 8.78
C GLY A 201 -17.08 10.70 7.42
N GLY A 202 -16.94 9.92 6.34
CA GLY A 202 -17.21 10.37 4.97
C GLY A 202 -16.18 11.38 4.46
N TYR A 203 -14.99 11.40 5.05
CA TYR A 203 -13.94 12.33 4.70
C TYR A 203 -12.60 11.60 4.55
N THR A 204 -11.70 12.23 3.80
CA THR A 204 -10.30 11.83 3.69
C THR A 204 -9.42 12.72 4.58
N THR A 205 -8.25 12.21 4.93
CA THR A 205 -7.18 13.00 5.53
C THR A 205 -5.91 12.66 4.80
N GLN A 206 -5.13 13.66 4.40
CA GLN A 206 -3.83 13.46 3.76
C GLN A 206 -2.98 12.54 4.63
N MET A 207 -2.34 11.54 4.04
CA MET A 207 -1.40 10.69 4.74
C MET A 207 -0.09 11.47 4.94
N GLU A 208 0.33 11.69 6.18
CA GLU A 208 1.53 12.48 6.51
C GLU A 208 2.75 11.59 6.81
N ARG A 209 2.51 10.36 7.29
CA ARG A 209 3.59 9.43 7.67
C ARG A 209 3.11 8.00 7.72
N PHE A 210 4.06 7.08 7.77
CA PHE A 210 3.81 5.67 8.04
C PHE A 210 4.82 5.10 9.03
N ASP A 211 4.44 4.04 9.73
CA ASP A 211 5.29 3.27 10.63
C ASP A 211 5.18 1.78 10.27
N ILE A 212 6.30 1.05 10.37
CA ILE A 212 6.36 -0.40 10.28
C ILE A 212 6.73 -0.93 11.67
N GLY A 213 5.91 -1.84 12.19
CA GLY A 213 6.18 -2.52 13.46
C GLY A 213 7.04 -3.76 13.27
N ASN A 214 7.85 -4.09 14.28
CA ASN A 214 8.66 -5.32 14.25
C ASN A 214 7.90 -6.58 14.71
N VAL A 215 6.62 -6.45 15.08
CA VAL A 215 5.76 -7.56 15.46
C VAL A 215 4.89 -7.94 14.27
N PHE A 216 5.00 -9.20 13.83
CA PHE A 216 4.08 -9.75 12.83
C PHE A 216 2.66 -9.78 13.38
N ASP A 217 1.70 -9.30 12.60
CA ASP A 217 0.30 -9.48 12.94
C ASP A 217 -0.07 -10.92 12.60
N VAL A 218 -0.40 -11.65 13.65
CA VAL A 218 -0.92 -13.02 13.63
C VAL A 218 -2.33 -12.96 14.21
N GLN A 219 -3.21 -13.89 13.85
CA GLN A 219 -4.55 -13.94 14.43
C GLN A 219 -4.51 -13.79 15.96
N ARG A 220 -5.03 -12.64 16.42
CA ARG A 220 -5.12 -11.94 17.72
C ARG A 220 -4.68 -12.59 19.06
N ARG A 221 -4.52 -13.91 19.15
CA ARG A 221 -4.33 -14.66 20.41
C ARG A 221 -2.88 -15.02 20.78
N ARG A 222 -1.88 -14.71 19.95
CA ARG A 222 -0.49 -15.20 20.14
C ARG A 222 0.60 -14.13 20.33
N ARG A 223 0.25 -12.87 20.63
CA ARG A 223 1.25 -11.79 20.75
C ARG A 223 2.19 -11.86 21.97
N ASN A 224 2.10 -12.88 22.83
CA ASN A 224 2.95 -13.11 24.02
C ASN A 224 3.47 -11.84 24.76
N ARG A 225 2.63 -10.79 24.86
CA ARG A 225 2.99 -9.47 25.41
C ARG A 225 4.27 -8.83 24.81
N GLN A 226 4.62 -9.15 23.57
CA GLN A 226 5.76 -8.54 22.90
C GLN A 226 5.57 -7.03 22.77
N VAL A 227 6.60 -6.29 23.17
CA VAL A 227 6.65 -4.83 23.00
C VAL A 227 7.01 -4.54 21.55
N GLU A 228 6.11 -3.85 20.85
CA GLU A 228 6.29 -3.50 19.45
C GLU A 228 7.20 -2.27 19.34
N ALA A 229 8.34 -2.43 18.68
CA ALA A 229 9.16 -1.32 18.23
C ALA A 229 8.73 -0.92 16.82
N ARG A 230 8.60 0.39 16.59
CA ARG A 230 8.18 0.95 15.30
C ARG A 230 9.26 1.87 14.76
N VAL A 231 9.51 1.75 13.46
CA VAL A 231 10.34 2.64 12.68
C VAL A 231 9.50 3.08 11.49
N GLY A 232 9.61 4.35 11.11
CA GLY A 232 8.73 4.94 10.11
C GLY A 232 9.40 6.12 9.43
N ASP A 233 8.73 6.64 8.42
CA ASP A 233 9.15 7.79 7.65
C ASP A 233 7.95 8.70 7.33
N ASN A 234 8.25 9.91 6.86
CA ASN A 234 7.24 10.87 6.43
C ASN A 234 6.87 10.65 4.96
N ILE A 235 5.68 11.12 4.60
CA ILE A 235 5.24 11.25 3.22
C ILE A 235 5.48 12.69 2.80
N ASP A 236 6.20 12.88 1.71
CA ASP A 236 6.53 14.20 1.16
C ASP A 236 5.26 14.89 0.65
N HIS A 237 5.17 16.19 0.89
CA HIS A 237 4.04 16.99 0.42
C HIS A 237 4.56 18.03 -0.55
N THR A 238 4.07 17.97 -1.79
CA THR A 238 4.30 18.95 -2.84
C THR A 238 3.31 20.10 -2.76
#